data_AF-A0A0F9GVE9-F1
#
_entry.id   AF-A0A0F9GVE9-F1
#
_cell.length_a   1.000
_cell.length_b   1.000
_cell.length_c   1.000
_cell.angle_alpha   90.00
_cell.angle_beta   90.00
_cell.angle_gamma   90.00
#
_symmetry.space_group_name_H-M   'P 1'
#
loop_
_entity.id
_entity.type
_entity.pdbx_description
1 polymer ?
#
loop_
_entity_poly.entity_id
_entity_poly.type
_entity_poly.pdbx_seq_one_letter_code
_entity_poly.pdbx_strand_id
1 'polypeptide(L)'
;MPLPRILVDDEKCHDPLSCRRCLLVCPTRVLGLGTSVGPEKFKQIDPGHFIVRGVRYQFCTGCLKCVEVCPTDAIQISFDGSEAV
;
A
#
# COMPACT_ATOMS: atom_id res chain seq x y z
N MET A 1 22.46 0.98 -2.31
CA MET A 1 21.14 0.69 -2.92
C MET A 1 20.15 1.67 -2.32
N PRO A 2 19.60 2.60 -3.13
CA PRO A 2 18.58 3.53 -2.63
C PRO A 2 17.32 2.73 -2.26
N LEU A 3 16.76 3.04 -1.09
CA LEU A 3 15.53 2.41 -0.63
C LEU A 3 14.33 3.14 -1.23
N PRO A 4 13.35 2.42 -1.81
CA PRO A 4 12.13 3.05 -2.28
C PRO A 4 11.25 3.47 -1.10
N ARG A 5 10.72 4.69 -1.16
CA ARG A 5 9.66 5.17 -0.28
C ARG A 5 8.32 4.90 -0.95
N ILE A 6 7.46 4.16 -0.27
CA ILE A 6 6.09 3.87 -0.74
C ILE A 6 5.15 4.69 0.13
N LEU A 7 4.49 5.67 -0.47
CA LEU A 7 3.45 6.48 0.13
C LEU A 7 2.09 5.92 -0.33
N VAL A 8 1.15 5.81 0.61
CA VAL A 8 -0.22 5.37 0.32
C VAL A 8 -1.15 6.38 0.97
N ASP A 9 -1.99 7.01 0.16
CA ASP A 9 -3.01 7.95 0.58
C ASP A 9 -4.21 7.16 1.13
N ASP A 10 -4.43 7.22 2.44
CA ASP A 10 -5.59 6.59 3.09
C ASP A 10 -6.93 7.22 2.67
N GLU A 11 -6.96 8.53 2.36
CA GLU A 11 -8.17 9.21 1.89
C GLU A 11 -8.70 8.65 0.56
N LYS A 12 -7.80 8.30 -0.36
CA LYS A 12 -8.14 7.72 -1.67
C LYS A 12 -8.35 6.20 -1.60
N CYS A 13 -7.86 5.55 -0.55
CA CYS A 13 -7.94 4.11 -0.36
C CYS A 13 -9.04 3.75 0.64
N HIS A 14 -10.30 4.01 0.25
CA HIS A 14 -11.45 3.91 1.16
C HIS A 14 -11.89 2.46 1.46
N ASP A 15 -11.66 1.50 0.55
CA ASP A 15 -11.99 0.08 0.75
C ASP A 15 -10.87 -0.86 0.27
N PRO A 16 -9.75 -0.95 1.00
CA PRO A 16 -8.64 -1.82 0.63
C PRO A 16 -8.95 -3.30 0.85
N LEU A 17 -9.92 -3.63 1.71
CA LEU A 17 -10.32 -5.00 2.02
C LEU A 17 -10.93 -5.71 0.79
N SER A 18 -11.88 -5.06 0.10
CA SER A 18 -12.43 -5.60 -1.15
C SER A 18 -11.51 -5.32 -2.34
N CYS A 19 -10.74 -4.23 -2.29
CA CYS A 19 -9.87 -3.87 -3.39
C CYS A 19 -8.72 -4.85 -3.55
N ARG A 20 -7.78 -4.89 -2.57
CA ARG A 20 -6.60 -5.79 -2.51
C ARG A 20 -5.79 -6.01 -3.81
N ARG A 21 -6.03 -5.25 -4.88
CA ARG A 21 -5.40 -5.45 -6.20
C ARG A 21 -3.91 -5.16 -6.15
N CYS A 22 -3.51 -4.14 -5.39
CA CYS A 22 -2.11 -3.83 -5.13
C CYS A 22 -1.37 -4.96 -4.39
N LEU A 23 -2.03 -5.69 -3.48
CA LEU A 23 -1.45 -6.88 -2.84
C LEU A 23 -1.36 -8.08 -3.80
N LEU A 24 -2.36 -8.26 -4.67
CA LEU A 24 -2.41 -9.38 -5.61
C LEU A 24 -1.41 -9.23 -6.76
N VAL A 25 -1.20 -8.02 -7.26
CA VAL A 25 -0.29 -7.76 -8.38
C VAL A 25 1.19 -7.79 -7.96
N CYS A 26 1.47 -7.56 -6.68
CA CYS A 26 2.83 -7.47 -6.18
C CYS A 26 3.47 -8.87 -6.02
N PRO A 27 4.45 -9.25 -6.85
CA PRO A 27 5.05 -10.59 -6.79
C PRO A 27 5.83 -10.82 -5.48
N THR A 28 6.50 -9.78 -4.98
CA THR A 28 7.29 -9.82 -3.75
C THR A 28 6.47 -9.55 -2.48
N ARG A 29 5.17 -9.25 -2.62
CA ARG A 29 4.26 -8.93 -1.50
C ARG A 29 4.83 -7.89 -0.54
N VAL A 30 5.28 -6.76 -1.10
CA VAL A 30 5.91 -5.68 -0.31
C VAL A 30 4.89 -4.86 0.49
N LEU A 31 3.65 -4.84 0.01
CA LEU A 31 2.51 -4.17 0.61
C LEU A 31 1.79 -5.11 1.59
N GLY A 32 1.47 -4.60 2.76
CA GLY A 32 0.67 -5.28 3.78
C GLY A 32 -0.66 -4.54 4.01
N LEU A 33 -1.70 -5.31 4.30
CA LEU A 33 -2.98 -4.79 4.78
C LEU A 33 -2.93 -4.72 6.30
N GLY A 34 -3.18 -3.54 6.84
CA GLY A 34 -3.27 -3.27 8.27
C GLY A 34 -4.52 -2.47 8.57
N THR A 35 -4.61 -1.99 9.80
CA THR A 35 -5.69 -1.11 10.26
C THR A 35 -5.08 0.16 10.82
N SER A 36 -5.71 1.31 10.55
CA SER A 36 -5.26 2.59 11.13
C SER A 36 -5.61 2.70 12.62
N VAL A 37 -6.54 1.86 13.08
CA VAL A 37 -6.97 1.76 14.47
C VAL A 37 -6.48 0.44 15.07
N GLY A 38 -6.12 0.48 16.35
CA GLY A 38 -5.81 -0.73 17.10
C GLY A 38 -7.08 -1.60 17.29
N PRO A 39 -6.95 -2.93 17.34
CA PRO A 39 -8.09 -3.79 17.63
C PRO A 39 -8.60 -3.55 19.06
N GLU A 40 -9.80 -3.02 19.21
CA GLU A 40 -10.49 -2.95 20.51
C GLU A 40 -11.13 -4.29 20.86
N LYS A 41 -10.99 -4.73 22.12
CA LYS A 41 -11.62 -5.97 22.59
C LYS A 41 -13.14 -5.89 22.39
N PHE A 42 -13.71 -6.93 21.79
CA PHE A 42 -15.16 -7.08 21.54
C PHE A 42 -15.78 -6.13 20.53
N LYS A 43 -14.99 -5.39 19.74
CA LYS A 43 -15.50 -4.51 18.68
C LYS A 43 -15.01 -4.99 17.32
N GLN A 44 -15.93 -5.06 16.35
CA GLN A 44 -15.56 -5.31 14.96
C GLN A 44 -14.94 -4.03 14.39
N ILE A 45 -13.84 -4.16 13.67
CA ILE A 45 -13.19 -3.03 13.01
C ILE A 45 -14.01 -2.70 11.77
N ASP A 46 -14.44 -1.43 11.66
CA ASP A 46 -15.18 -0.98 10.47
C ASP A 46 -14.32 -1.16 9.20
N PRO A 47 -14.91 -1.58 8.08
CA PRO A 47 -14.21 -1.78 6.80
C PRO A 47 -13.45 -0.55 6.28
N GLY A 48 -13.87 0.66 6.69
CA GLY A 48 -13.20 1.91 6.30
C GLY A 48 -11.91 2.20 7.06
N HIS A 49 -11.58 1.46 8.12
CA HIS A 49 -10.34 1.66 8.89
C HIS A 49 -9.17 0.78 8.42
N PHE A 50 -9.38 -0.06 7.42
CA PHE A 50 -8.30 -0.83 6.82
C PHE A 50 -7.42 0.10 5.97
N ILE A 51 -6.11 -0.06 6.08
CA ILE A 51 -5.13 0.72 5.33
C ILE A 51 -4.08 -0.21 4.74
N VAL A 52 -3.50 0.18 3.60
CA VAL A 52 -2.38 -0.54 2.99
C VAL A 52 -1.11 0.25 3.24
N ARG A 53 -0.04 -0.41 3.70
CA ARG A 53 1.29 0.21 3.81
C ARG A 53 2.39 -0.71 3.32
N GLY A 54 3.46 -0.11 2.80
CA GLY A 54 4.68 -0.84 2.41
C GLY A 54 5.44 -1.31 3.64
N VAL A 55 5.31 -2.59 3.99
CA VAL A 55 5.98 -3.20 5.15
C VAL A 55 7.37 -3.70 4.77
N ARG A 56 7.53 -4.19 3.54
CA ARG A 56 8.76 -4.84 3.05
C ARG A 56 9.36 -4.09 1.86
N TYR A 57 9.56 -2.79 2.00
CA TYR A 57 10.12 -1.91 0.96
C TYR A 57 11.52 -2.34 0.50
N GLN A 58 12.28 -3.07 1.32
CA GLN A 58 13.59 -3.64 0.95
C GLN A 58 13.53 -4.64 -0.21
N PHE A 59 12.38 -5.29 -0.42
CA PHE A 59 12.17 -6.26 -1.50
C PHE A 59 11.43 -5.63 -2.71
N CYS A 60 11.19 -4.33 -2.66
CA CYS A 60 10.54 -3.63 -3.76
C CYS A 60 11.53 -3.46 -4.92
N THR A 61 11.17 -4.03 -6.06
CA THR A 61 11.96 -3.96 -7.30
C THR A 61 11.65 -2.72 -8.13
N GLY A 62 10.72 -1.88 -7.67
CA GLY A 62 10.29 -0.68 -8.38
C GLY A 62 9.49 -0.94 -9.66
N CYS A 63 8.78 -2.06 -9.75
CA CYS A 63 8.00 -2.41 -10.93
C CYS A 63 6.75 -1.55 -11.20
N LEU A 64 6.37 -0.65 -10.28
CA LEU A 64 5.22 0.28 -10.34
C LEU A 64 3.82 -0.33 -10.60
N LYS A 65 3.70 -1.65 -10.78
CA LYS A 65 2.43 -2.35 -11.04
C LYS A 65 1.30 -2.06 -10.03
N CYS A 66 1.66 -1.80 -8.78
CA CYS A 66 0.66 -1.47 -7.75
C CYS A 66 0.01 -0.10 -7.96
N VAL A 67 0.74 0.85 -8.57
CA VAL A 67 0.23 2.16 -8.97
C VAL A 67 -0.69 1.97 -10.17
N GLU A 68 -0.21 1.28 -11.20
CA GLU A 68 -0.97 1.03 -12.45
C GLU A 68 -2.32 0.33 -12.23
N VAL A 69 -2.39 -0.63 -11.30
CA VAL A 69 -3.63 -1.36 -11.00
C VAL A 69 -4.57 -0.60 -10.07
N CYS A 70 -4.12 0.49 -9.45
CA CYS A 70 -4.89 1.21 -8.46
C CYS A 70 -5.96 2.07 -9.15
N PRO A 71 -7.27 1.81 -8.95
CA PRO A 71 -8.31 2.57 -9.61
C PRO A 71 -8.42 4.02 -9.09
N THR A 72 -7.92 4.28 -7.89
CA THR A 72 -7.97 5.59 -7.22
C THR A 72 -6.62 6.30 -7.20
N ASP A 73 -5.59 5.72 -7.82
CA ASP A 73 -4.22 6.25 -7.84
C ASP A 73 -3.74 6.68 -6.44
N ALA A 74 -4.01 5.83 -5.45
CA ALA A 74 -3.75 6.09 -4.04
C ALA A 74 -2.31 5.75 -3.62
N ILE A 75 -1.50 5.17 -4.50
CA ILE A 75 -0.16 4.65 -4.18
C ILE A 75 0.87 5.45 -4.95
N GLN A 76 1.85 6.00 -4.26
CA GLN A 76 2.99 6.70 -4.83
C GLN A 76 4.30 6.03 -4.41
N ILE A 77 5.26 5.94 -5.34
CA ILE A 77 6.57 5.35 -5.08
C ILE A 77 7.64 6.36 -5.46
N SER A 78 8.55 6.64 -4.54
CA SER A 78 9.69 7.54 -4.75
C SER A 78 11.00 6.78 -4.52
N PHE A 79 11.95 6.88 -5.45
CA PHE A 79 13.29 6.30 -5.30
C PHE A 79 14.27 7.44 -5.04
N ASP A 80 14.83 7.50 -3.84
CA ASP A 80 15.79 8.55 -3.43
C ASP A 80 17.18 8.25 -4.03
N GLY A 81 17.27 8.20 -5.37
CA GLY A 81 18.47 7.78 -6.10
C GLY A 81 18.53 8.09 -7.60
N SER A 82 17.42 8.38 -8.27
CA SER A 82 17.35 9.00 -9.62
C SER A 82 15.88 9.11 -10.01
N GLU A 83 15.51 10.33 -10.42
CA GLU A 83 14.24 10.85 -10.93
C GLU A 83 12.93 10.05 -10.88
N ALA A 84 11.93 10.79 -10.40
CA ALA A 84 10.51 10.53 -10.51
C ALA A 84 10.09 10.27 -11.96
N VAL A 85 9.22 9.27 -12.11
CA VAL A 85 8.33 9.11 -13.27
C VAL A 85 6.90 9.18 -12.77
#